data_AF-A0A959A4T0-F1
#
_entry.id   AF-A0A959A4T0-F1
#
_cell.length_a   1.000
_cell.length_b   1.000
_cell.length_c   1.000
_cell.angle_alpha   90.00
_cell.angle_beta   90.00
_cell.angle_gamma   90.00
#
_symmetry.space_group_name_H-M   'P 1'
#
loop_
_entity.id
_entity.type
_entity.pdbx_description
1 polymer ?
#
loop_
_entity_poly.entity_id
_entity_poly.type
_entity_poly.pdbx_seq_one_letter_code
_entity_poly.pdbx_strand_id
1 'polypeptide(L)'
;MTKITKFSIALSLLAFSCTNNPPQDKYDAMAKDLCSCMKPMMELQNEMMQVLGSGNQDGMAALMEKAQQINTEGEACVAELEKKHGTINGAEEEAKAMEALRKACPDIVAAMEQTAAPNMMEGDLPMEEEGMQGVPEDTSEE
;
A
#
# COMPACT_ATOMS: atom_id res chain seq x y z
N MET A 1 -4.36 -16.92 -73.63
CA MET A 1 -4.60 -15.56 -74.14
C MET A 1 -5.67 -14.94 -73.25
N THR A 2 -5.60 -13.80 -72.57
CA THR A 2 -4.55 -12.80 -72.30
C THR A 2 -5.10 -11.98 -71.11
N LYS A 3 -4.21 -11.68 -70.14
CA LYS A 3 -4.18 -10.58 -69.16
C LYS A 3 -5.39 -9.64 -69.05
N ILE A 4 -5.84 -9.35 -67.82
CA ILE A 4 -6.00 -7.97 -67.31
C ILE A 4 -5.69 -7.97 -65.81
N THR A 5 -4.83 -7.03 -65.47
CA THR A 5 -4.29 -6.72 -64.16
C THR A 5 -4.89 -5.38 -63.72
N LYS A 6 -5.08 -5.20 -62.40
CA LYS A 6 -5.13 -3.94 -61.63
C LYS A 6 -6.48 -3.26 -61.35
N PHE A 7 -6.48 -2.68 -60.14
CA PHE A 7 -7.38 -1.67 -59.54
C PHE A 7 -8.60 -2.15 -58.75
N SER A 8 -8.39 -2.31 -57.44
CA SER A 8 -9.10 -1.51 -56.44
C SER A 8 -8.37 -1.53 -55.10
N ILE A 9 -7.37 -0.65 -55.00
CA ILE A 9 -6.83 -0.12 -53.74
C ILE A 9 -7.89 0.87 -53.24
N ALA A 10 -8.81 0.43 -52.38
CA ALA A 10 -9.77 1.32 -51.73
C ALA A 10 -10.52 0.63 -50.57
N LEU A 11 -9.83 0.24 -49.49
CA LEU A 11 -10.41 0.24 -48.13
C LEU A 11 -9.39 0.01 -47.01
N SER A 12 -8.19 0.61 -47.10
CA SER A 12 -7.17 0.56 -46.04
C SER A 12 -7.17 1.79 -45.11
N LEU A 13 -8.33 2.47 -44.95
CA LEU A 13 -8.46 3.73 -44.20
C LEU A 13 -9.44 3.65 -43.01
N LEU A 14 -9.49 2.52 -42.30
CA LEU A 14 -10.20 2.39 -41.01
C LEU A 14 -9.27 1.97 -39.85
N ALA A 15 -7.96 2.19 -39.98
CA ALA A 15 -6.98 1.91 -38.93
C ALA A 15 -6.49 3.16 -38.16
N PHE A 16 -7.26 4.25 -38.17
CA PHE A 16 -6.95 5.48 -37.43
C PHE A 16 -8.17 5.98 -36.63
N SER A 17 -8.56 5.23 -35.60
CA SER A 17 -9.37 5.76 -34.49
C SER A 17 -9.13 4.97 -33.19
N CYS A 18 -7.87 4.61 -32.94
CA CYS A 18 -7.40 4.26 -31.60
C CYS A 18 -6.29 5.25 -31.20
N THR A 19 -6.61 6.54 -31.23
CA THR A 19 -5.71 7.60 -30.75
C THR A 19 -6.50 8.49 -29.80
N ASN A 20 -6.72 8.00 -28.58
CA ASN A 20 -6.96 8.78 -27.36
C ASN A 20 -7.29 7.83 -26.19
N ASN A 21 -6.39 6.90 -25.87
CA ASN A 21 -6.29 6.52 -24.46
C ASN A 21 -5.38 7.56 -23.82
N PRO A 22 -5.87 8.42 -22.91
CA PRO A 22 -4.99 9.22 -22.09
C PRO A 22 -4.00 8.28 -21.36
N PRO A 23 -2.86 8.78 -20.86
CA PRO A 23 -1.87 7.98 -20.12
C PRO A 23 -2.46 7.51 -18.77
N GLN A 24 -3.43 6.60 -18.82
CA GLN A 24 -4.04 5.92 -17.68
C GLN A 24 -3.18 4.73 -17.22
N ASP A 25 -2.31 4.22 -18.10
CA ASP A 25 -1.55 2.99 -17.83
C ASP A 25 -0.56 3.11 -16.65
N LYS A 26 0.06 4.28 -16.44
CA LYS A 26 1.10 4.39 -15.40
C LYS A 26 0.53 4.28 -13.97
N TYR A 27 -0.64 4.88 -13.71
CA TYR A 27 -1.24 4.82 -12.38
C TYR A 27 -1.95 3.49 -12.15
N ASP A 28 -2.56 2.90 -13.19
CA ASP A 28 -3.18 1.58 -13.07
C ASP A 28 -2.13 0.49 -12.79
N ALA A 29 -0.97 0.56 -13.44
CA ALA A 29 0.14 -0.34 -13.18
C ALA A 29 0.73 -0.13 -11.77
N MET A 30 0.95 1.13 -11.38
CA MET A 30 1.41 1.47 -10.03
C MET A 30 0.43 0.98 -8.96
N ALA A 31 -0.86 1.21 -9.15
CA ALA A 31 -1.91 0.79 -8.23
C ALA A 31 -1.89 -0.73 -8.03
N LYS A 32 -1.84 -1.51 -9.11
CA LYS A 32 -1.76 -2.99 -9.03
C LYS A 32 -0.51 -3.48 -8.32
N ASP A 33 0.63 -2.84 -8.56
CA ASP A 33 1.87 -3.21 -7.89
C ASP A 33 1.83 -2.82 -6.40
N LEU A 34 1.31 -1.64 -6.04
CA LEU A 34 1.10 -1.22 -4.65
C LEU A 34 0.15 -2.16 -3.90
N CYS A 35 -0.93 -2.57 -4.55
CA CYS A 35 -1.81 -3.59 -4.00
C CYS A 35 -1.09 -4.89 -3.69
N SER A 36 -0.19 -5.31 -4.58
CA SER A 36 0.58 -6.54 -4.40
C SER A 36 1.53 -6.42 -3.22
N CYS A 37 2.12 -5.24 -2.99
CA CYS A 37 2.94 -4.95 -1.80
C CYS A 37 2.12 -5.01 -0.51
N MET A 38 0.87 -4.54 -0.54
CA MET A 38 0.02 -4.44 0.65
C MET A 38 -0.75 -5.73 0.99
N LYS A 39 -0.91 -6.63 0.01
CA LYS A 39 -1.65 -7.87 0.18
C LYS A 39 -1.14 -8.75 1.34
N PRO A 40 0.18 -8.99 1.51
CA PRO A 40 0.68 -9.81 2.62
C PRO A 40 0.28 -9.26 3.99
N MET A 41 0.22 -7.93 4.13
CA MET A 41 -0.19 -7.28 5.37
C MET A 41 -1.67 -7.50 5.68
N MET A 42 -2.54 -7.49 4.67
CA MET A 42 -3.95 -7.84 4.88
C MET A 42 -4.14 -9.34 5.20
N GLU A 43 -3.38 -10.21 4.56
CA GLU A 43 -3.40 -11.66 4.86
C GLU A 43 -2.97 -11.93 6.29
N LEU A 44 -1.93 -11.24 6.78
CA LEU A 44 -1.48 -11.31 8.16
C LEU A 44 -2.59 -10.91 9.15
N GLN A 45 -3.35 -9.85 8.86
CA GLN A 45 -4.47 -9.43 9.71
C GLN A 45 -5.52 -10.54 9.82
N ASN A 46 -5.83 -11.23 8.72
CA ASN A 46 -6.77 -12.35 8.72
C ASN A 46 -6.24 -13.55 9.52
N GLU A 47 -4.95 -13.88 9.35
CA GLU A 47 -4.32 -14.95 10.12
C GLU A 47 -4.28 -14.63 11.62
N MET A 48 -4.04 -13.37 11.98
CA MET A 48 -4.08 -12.93 13.38
C MET A 48 -5.46 -13.12 14.00
N MET A 49 -6.53 -12.75 13.30
CA MET A 49 -7.91 -12.98 13.78
C MET A 49 -8.20 -14.47 13.96
N GLN A 50 -7.69 -15.33 13.07
CA GLN A 50 -7.86 -16.78 13.18
C GLN A 50 -7.12 -17.37 14.38
N VAL A 51 -5.87 -16.95 14.63
CA VAL A 51 -5.09 -17.40 15.77
C VAL A 51 -5.71 -16.95 17.08
N LEU A 52 -6.17 -15.70 17.16
CA LEU A 52 -6.89 -15.17 18.32
C LEU A 52 -8.19 -15.94 18.59
N GLY A 53 -8.97 -16.23 17.54
CA GLY A 53 -10.22 -16.97 17.65
C GLY A 53 -10.04 -18.45 18.05
N SER A 54 -8.88 -19.04 17.79
CA SER A 54 -8.57 -20.44 18.12
C SER A 54 -7.87 -20.61 19.46
N GLY A 55 -7.44 -19.53 20.13
CA GLY A 55 -6.72 -19.59 21.40
C GLY A 55 -5.32 -20.19 21.30
N ASN A 56 -4.76 -20.28 20.08
CA ASN A 56 -3.45 -20.89 19.84
C ASN A 56 -2.32 -19.89 20.16
N GLN A 57 -1.85 -19.91 21.41
CA GLN A 57 -0.78 -19.01 21.86
C GLN A 57 0.55 -19.20 21.12
N ASP A 58 0.88 -20.42 20.70
CA ASP A 58 2.10 -20.71 19.91
C ASP A 58 2.05 -20.06 18.52
N GLY A 59 0.85 -19.88 17.96
CA GLY A 59 0.65 -19.17 16.70
C GLY A 59 0.96 -17.68 16.78
N MET A 60 0.95 -17.08 17.98
CA MET A 60 1.16 -15.64 18.15
C MET A 60 2.63 -15.25 17.95
N ALA A 61 3.57 -16.07 18.43
CA ALA A 61 5.01 -15.80 18.24
C ALA A 61 5.40 -15.87 16.75
N ALA A 62 4.89 -16.87 16.04
CA ALA A 62 5.10 -17.01 14.60
C ALA A 62 4.47 -15.84 13.80
N LEU A 63 3.31 -15.35 14.23
CA LEU A 63 2.69 -14.17 13.64
C LEU A 63 3.52 -12.90 13.83
N MET A 64 4.13 -12.71 15.00
CA MET A 64 4.99 -11.55 15.25
C MET A 64 6.24 -11.57 14.36
N GLU A 65 6.89 -12.72 14.19
CA GLU A 65 8.02 -12.87 13.26
C GLU A 65 7.60 -12.60 11.81
N LYS A 66 6.47 -13.18 11.39
CA LYS A 66 5.90 -12.94 10.06
C LYS A 66 5.52 -11.47 9.86
N ALA A 67 5.03 -10.79 10.89
CA ALA A 67 4.72 -9.36 10.84
C ALA A 67 5.97 -8.51 10.59
N GLN A 68 7.07 -8.79 11.29
CA GLN A 68 8.34 -8.11 11.08
C GLN A 68 8.85 -8.31 9.65
N GLN A 69 8.81 -9.56 9.17
CA GLN A 69 9.21 -9.88 7.80
C GLN A 69 8.37 -9.13 6.76
N ILE A 70 7.03 -9.17 6.90
CA ILE A 70 6.11 -8.46 6.00
C ILE A 70 6.36 -6.95 6.05
N ASN A 71 6.72 -6.37 7.20
CA ASN A 71 7.03 -4.96 7.29
C ASN A 71 8.31 -4.62 6.49
N THR A 72 9.39 -5.38 6.70
CA THR A 72 10.64 -5.18 5.94
C THR A 72 10.45 -5.39 4.44
N GLU A 73 9.70 -6.43 4.04
CA GLU A 73 9.38 -6.69 2.64
C GLU A 73 8.47 -5.61 2.05
N GLY A 74 7.51 -5.10 2.83
CA GLY A 74 6.61 -4.02 2.45
C GLY A 74 7.36 -2.72 2.17
N GLU A 75 8.27 -2.32 3.06
CA GLU A 75 9.14 -1.15 2.88
C GLU A 75 10.00 -1.28 1.60
N ALA A 76 10.61 -2.45 1.40
CA ALA A 76 11.40 -2.73 0.20
C ALA A 76 10.52 -2.69 -1.07
N CYS A 77 9.30 -3.24 -1.00
CA CYS A 77 8.36 -3.26 -2.11
C CYS A 77 7.96 -1.83 -2.51
N VAL A 78 7.62 -0.97 -1.54
CA VAL A 78 7.28 0.44 -1.79
C VAL A 78 8.47 1.21 -2.36
N ALA A 79 9.69 1.00 -1.85
CA ALA A 79 10.89 1.63 -2.40
C ALA A 79 11.13 1.23 -3.87
N GLU A 80 10.86 -0.03 -4.23
CA GLU A 80 10.95 -0.47 -5.63
C GLU A 80 9.82 0.11 -6.50
N LEU A 81 8.62 0.36 -5.96
CA LEU A 81 7.56 1.06 -6.67
C LEU A 81 7.96 2.48 -7.04
N GLU A 82 8.55 3.21 -6.10
CA GLU A 82 9.01 4.58 -6.35
C GLU A 82 10.11 4.61 -7.42
N LYS A 83 11.02 3.63 -7.43
CA LYS A 83 12.02 3.49 -8.50
C LYS A 83 11.40 3.13 -9.85
N LYS A 84 10.38 2.27 -9.84
CA LYS A 84 9.75 1.74 -11.06
C LYS A 84 8.79 2.72 -11.72
N HIS A 85 7.96 3.40 -10.93
CA HIS A 85 6.88 4.26 -11.39
C HIS A 85 7.16 5.75 -11.19
N GLY A 86 8.21 6.09 -10.43
CA GLY A 86 8.56 7.45 -10.07
C GLY A 86 7.76 7.95 -8.86
N THR A 87 8.21 9.08 -8.29
CA THR A 87 7.51 9.74 -7.19
C THR A 87 6.33 10.56 -7.72
N ILE A 88 5.16 10.36 -7.12
CA ILE A 88 3.99 11.21 -7.36
C ILE A 88 4.22 12.55 -6.66
N ASN A 89 4.12 13.64 -7.41
CA ASN A 89 4.24 14.98 -6.87
C ASN A 89 3.05 15.84 -7.31
N GLY A 90 2.37 16.43 -6.33
CA GLY A 90 1.27 17.37 -6.57
C GLY A 90 -0.12 16.73 -6.50
N ALA A 91 -1.09 17.52 -6.05
CA ALA A 91 -2.43 17.08 -5.72
C ALA A 91 -3.20 16.41 -6.88
N GLU A 92 -2.95 16.83 -8.13
CA GLU A 92 -3.62 16.26 -9.30
C GLU A 92 -3.14 14.84 -9.61
N GLU A 93 -1.83 14.59 -9.46
CA GLU A 93 -1.23 13.28 -9.72
C GLU A 93 -1.57 12.30 -8.59
N GLU A 94 -1.62 12.79 -7.35
CA GLU A 94 -2.10 12.05 -6.18
C GLU A 94 -3.57 11.64 -6.35
N ALA A 95 -4.44 12.55 -6.81
CA ALA A 95 -5.84 12.24 -7.04
C ALA A 95 -6.02 11.13 -8.10
N LYS A 96 -5.24 11.18 -9.20
CA LYS A 96 -5.26 10.13 -10.23
C LYS A 96 -4.75 8.79 -9.71
N ALA A 97 -3.68 8.80 -8.92
CA ALA A 97 -3.13 7.59 -8.31
C ALA A 97 -4.12 6.97 -7.31
N MET A 98 -4.77 7.79 -6.48
CA MET A 98 -5.79 7.33 -5.53
C MET A 98 -7.03 6.80 -6.25
N GLU A 99 -7.44 7.41 -7.37
CA GLU A 99 -8.54 6.88 -8.20
C GLU A 99 -8.18 5.52 -8.80
N ALA A 100 -6.96 5.37 -9.34
CA ALA A 100 -6.46 4.09 -9.84
C ALA A 100 -6.37 3.04 -8.73
N LEU A 101 -5.94 3.42 -7.53
CA LEU A 101 -5.87 2.54 -6.36
C LEU A 101 -7.25 2.06 -5.92
N ARG A 102 -8.24 2.97 -5.87
CA ARG A 102 -9.65 2.61 -5.56
C ARG A 102 -10.22 1.62 -6.57
N LYS A 103 -9.84 1.72 -7.84
CA LYS A 103 -10.26 0.78 -8.89
C LYS A 103 -9.54 -0.56 -8.78
N ALA A 104 -8.25 -0.54 -8.49
CA ALA A 104 -7.44 -1.76 -8.44
C ALA A 104 -7.74 -2.59 -7.18
N CYS A 105 -7.77 -1.96 -6.00
CA CYS A 105 -7.91 -2.63 -4.72
C CYS A 105 -8.74 -1.81 -3.73
N PRO A 106 -10.07 -1.86 -3.86
CA PRO A 106 -10.98 -1.10 -3.00
C PRO A 106 -10.83 -1.47 -1.52
N ASP A 107 -10.53 -2.73 -1.20
CA ASP A 107 -10.41 -3.20 0.19
C ASP A 107 -9.23 -2.55 0.91
N ILE A 108 -8.08 -2.42 0.22
CA ILE A 108 -6.89 -1.76 0.76
C ILE A 108 -7.17 -0.28 0.98
N VAL A 109 -7.82 0.38 0.01
CA VAL A 109 -8.17 1.79 0.16
C VAL A 109 -9.16 1.99 1.31
N ALA A 110 -10.17 1.12 1.44
CA ALA A 110 -11.09 1.17 2.56
C ALA A 110 -10.37 1.02 3.90
N ALA A 111 -9.37 0.14 3.99
CA ALA A 111 -8.56 -0.01 5.20
C ALA A 111 -7.69 1.24 5.48
N MET A 112 -7.08 1.84 4.45
CA MET A 112 -6.29 3.07 4.56
C MET A 112 -7.14 4.29 4.93
N GLU A 113 -8.34 4.42 4.37
CA GLU A 113 -9.26 5.52 4.68
C GLU A 113 -9.84 5.40 6.10
N GLN A 114 -10.01 4.17 6.60
CA GLN A 114 -10.40 3.92 8.00
C GLN A 114 -9.30 4.30 8.99
N THR A 115 -8.02 4.12 8.63
CA THR A 115 -6.88 4.49 9.47
C THR A 115 -6.42 5.94 9.29
N ALA A 116 -6.72 6.56 8.14
CA ALA A 116 -6.46 7.98 7.85
C ALA A 116 -7.56 8.92 8.35
N ALA A 117 -8.69 8.40 8.84
CA ALA A 117 -9.68 9.20 9.57
C ALA A 117 -9.04 9.75 10.86
N PRO A 118 -9.11 11.07 11.14
CA PRO A 118 -8.33 11.75 12.17
C PRO A 118 -8.77 11.50 13.63
N ASN A 119 -9.17 10.28 14.01
CA ASN A 119 -9.72 9.97 15.34
C ASN A 119 -8.89 8.97 16.19
N MET A 120 -7.60 8.79 15.93
CA MET A 120 -6.74 7.87 16.73
C MET A 120 -5.41 8.50 17.19
N MET A 121 -5.37 9.81 17.46
CA MET A 121 -4.27 10.46 18.19
C MET A 121 -4.72 11.53 19.22
N GLU A 122 -5.96 11.44 19.70
CA GLU A 122 -6.38 12.08 20.95
C GLU A 122 -6.72 10.99 21.97
N GLY A 123 -5.69 10.21 22.31
CA GLY A 123 -5.71 9.30 23.43
C GLY A 123 -4.43 9.55 24.21
N ASP A 124 -4.50 10.48 25.16
CA ASP A 124 -3.69 10.53 26.36
C ASP A 124 -3.24 9.10 26.72
N LEU A 125 -2.03 8.73 26.33
CA LEU A 125 -1.30 7.71 27.06
C LEU A 125 -0.80 8.45 28.30
N PRO A 126 -1.36 8.23 29.50
CA PRO A 126 -0.70 8.70 30.70
C PRO A 126 0.66 8.01 30.69
N MET A 127 1.71 8.78 30.41
CA MET A 127 3.04 8.38 30.85
C MET A 127 2.92 8.35 32.35
N GLU A 128 2.82 7.15 32.91
CA GLU A 128 2.99 6.91 34.34
C GLU A 128 4.38 7.46 34.68
N GLU A 129 4.38 8.68 35.21
CA GLU A 129 5.53 9.35 35.77
C GLU A 129 5.95 8.52 37.00
N GLU A 130 6.78 7.52 36.77
CA GLU A 130 7.44 6.80 37.86
C GLU A 130 8.31 7.80 38.62
N GLY A 131 7.73 8.32 39.70
CA GLY A 131 8.38 9.19 40.65
C GLY A 131 9.65 8.52 41.17
N MET A 132 10.78 9.02 40.70
CA MET A 132 12.09 8.76 41.29
C MET A 132 12.12 9.45 42.66
N GLN A 133 11.66 8.74 43.69
CA GLN A 133 11.78 9.17 45.08
C GLN A 133 13.26 9.29 45.40
N GLY A 134 13.68 10.53 45.71
CA GLY A 134 15.03 10.88 46.09
C GLY A 134 15.53 10.00 47.22
N VAL A 135 16.72 9.45 47.00
CA VAL A 135 17.56 8.84 48.03
C VAL A 135 17.83 9.90 49.10
N PRO A 136 17.56 9.65 50.40
CA PRO A 136 17.96 10.58 51.45
C PRO A 136 19.49 10.64 51.55
N GLU A 137 20.04 11.85 51.49
CA GLU A 137 21.42 12.14 51.86
C GLU A 137 21.63 11.82 53.34
N ASP A 138 22.48 10.83 53.60
CA ASP A 138 22.99 10.49 54.91
C ASP A 138 24.01 11.56 55.32
N THR A 139 23.60 12.49 56.18
CA THR A 139 24.52 13.32 56.95
C THR A 139 24.90 12.55 58.22
N SER A 140 26.03 11.85 58.16
CA SER A 140 26.83 11.43 59.32
C SER A 140 28.09 12.32 59.33
N GLU A 141 28.13 13.34 60.20
CA GLU A 141 28.89 13.32 61.47
C GLU A 141 30.34 12.84 61.29
N GLU A 142 31.29 13.79 61.22
CA GLU A 142 32.55 13.84 62.00
C GLU A 142 33.03 15.30 62.16
#